data_AF-A0A932AP69-F1
#
_entry.id   AF-A0A932AP69-F1
#
_cell.length_a   1.000
_cell.length_b   1.000
_cell.length_c   1.000
_cell.angle_alpha   90.00
_cell.angle_beta   90.00
_cell.angle_gamma   90.00
#
_symmetry.space_group_name_H-M   'P 1'
#
loop_
_entity.id
_entity.type
_entity.pdbx_description
1 polymer ?
#
loop_
_entity_poly.entity_id
_entity_poly.type
_entity_poly.pdbx_seq_one_letter_code
_entity_poly.pdbx_strand_id
1 'polypeptide(L)'
;MSVVTGWLVFRTDSMVRASFFLLASFLNVGVLLLLMRSEYLSLILILMMAGEMAIMAIFMLMFMMNPAGLNPMNMVHQHRAAVAGGIAAFVALAGIGLVARFPDRPARPQPVTEALGKELLGDSMLVFESAGTALLATMVAAIALASSRGRYGSAYEGSDAPPLDPDTRTADAPAEPEPDEHEGHAGMEGMAGMDHGGDGGGDGGEGMAGMDHSGMDHRGMDHGRGS
;
A
#
# COMPACT_ATOMS: atom_id res chain seq x y z
N MET A 1 -1.90 -28.60 17.07
CA MET A 1 -1.77 -28.08 15.69
C MET A 1 -1.21 -26.65 15.67
N SER A 2 -1.67 -25.73 16.53
CA SER A 2 -1.14 -24.35 16.62
C SER A 2 0.39 -24.24 16.76
N VAL A 3 1.02 -25.06 17.61
CA VAL A 3 2.49 -25.03 17.81
C VAL A 3 3.25 -25.41 16.53
N VAL A 4 2.75 -26.39 15.78
CA VAL A 4 3.39 -26.84 14.53
C VAL A 4 3.28 -25.77 13.45
N THR A 5 2.10 -25.15 13.29
CA THR A 5 1.91 -24.05 12.35
C THR A 5 2.71 -22.81 12.73
N GLY A 6 2.83 -22.51 14.03
CA GLY A 6 3.69 -21.44 14.53
C GLY A 6 5.18 -21.71 14.26
N TRP A 7 5.65 -22.95 14.39
CA TRP A 7 7.03 -23.30 14.06
C TRP A 7 7.31 -23.21 12.56
N LEU A 8 6.35 -23.61 11.72
CA LEU A 8 6.46 -23.57 10.25
C LEU A 8 6.65 -22.15 9.71
N VAL A 9 6.20 -21.10 10.43
CA VAL A 9 6.40 -19.70 10.02
C VAL A 9 7.88 -19.34 9.92
N PHE A 10 8.69 -19.80 10.89
CA PHE A 10 10.13 -19.50 10.94
C PHE A 10 10.95 -20.39 10.01
N ARG A 11 10.39 -21.53 9.62
CA ARG A 11 11.02 -22.49 8.71
C ARG A 11 10.82 -22.14 7.25
N THR A 12 9.95 -21.18 6.96
CA THR A 12 9.47 -20.91 5.61
C THR A 12 10.13 -19.67 5.02
N ASP A 13 10.82 -19.83 3.88
CA ASP A 13 11.54 -18.72 3.22
C ASP A 13 10.66 -17.75 2.41
N SER A 14 9.34 -17.99 2.35
CA SER A 14 8.40 -17.14 1.61
C SER A 14 7.52 -16.36 2.58
N MET A 15 7.57 -15.04 2.50
CA MET A 15 6.77 -14.10 3.30
C MET A 15 5.27 -14.45 3.26
N VAL A 16 4.73 -14.74 2.08
CA VAL A 16 3.30 -15.07 1.90
C VAL A 16 2.94 -16.37 2.61
N ARG A 17 3.75 -17.41 2.42
CA ARG A 17 3.51 -18.73 3.02
C ARG A 17 3.66 -18.69 4.54
N ALA A 18 4.59 -17.88 5.06
CA ALA A 18 4.68 -17.56 6.48
C ALA A 18 3.38 -16.94 7.00
N SER A 19 2.84 -15.91 6.34
CA SER A 19 1.58 -15.27 6.76
C SER A 19 0.40 -16.25 6.83
N PHE A 20 0.28 -17.19 5.88
CA PHE A 20 -0.77 -18.23 5.93
C PHE A 20 -0.59 -19.22 7.09
N PHE A 21 0.64 -19.64 7.40
CA PHE A 21 0.89 -20.50 8.57
C PHE A 21 0.63 -19.79 9.89
N LEU A 22 0.94 -18.50 9.96
CA LEU A 22 0.63 -17.66 11.12
C LEU A 22 -0.89 -17.51 11.29
N LEU A 23 -1.63 -17.25 10.21
CA LEU A 23 -3.10 -17.22 10.21
C LEU A 23 -3.69 -18.54 10.70
N ALA A 24 -3.20 -19.68 10.19
CA ALA A 24 -3.62 -20.99 10.66
C ALA A 24 -3.33 -21.20 12.15
N SER A 25 -2.22 -20.69 12.66
CA SER A 25 -1.89 -20.74 14.09
C SER A 25 -2.94 -20.00 14.95
N PHE A 26 -3.30 -18.78 14.57
CA PHE A 26 -4.31 -18.01 15.31
C PHE A 26 -5.70 -18.64 15.23
N LEU A 27 -6.09 -19.21 14.08
CA LEU A 27 -7.35 -19.95 13.97
C LEU A 27 -7.37 -21.15 14.93
N ASN A 28 -6.27 -21.90 15.04
CA ASN A 28 -6.17 -22.99 16.00
C ASN A 28 -6.29 -22.49 17.46
N VAL A 29 -5.72 -21.33 17.79
CA VAL A 29 -5.89 -20.72 19.12
C VAL A 29 -7.33 -20.28 19.36
N GLY A 30 -8.00 -19.72 18.34
CA GLY A 30 -9.43 -19.42 18.39
C GLY A 30 -10.27 -20.66 18.70
N VAL A 31 -10.02 -21.78 17.99
CA VAL A 31 -10.70 -23.06 18.26
C VAL A 31 -10.43 -23.55 19.70
N LEU A 32 -9.21 -23.37 20.22
CA LEU A 32 -8.91 -23.70 21.63
C LEU A 32 -9.73 -22.84 22.62
N LEU A 33 -9.88 -21.53 22.36
CA LEU A 33 -10.73 -20.66 23.17
C LEU A 33 -12.21 -21.07 23.10
N LEU A 34 -12.67 -21.50 21.92
CA LEU A 34 -14.02 -22.01 21.74
C LEU A 34 -14.25 -23.30 22.55
N LEU A 35 -13.28 -24.21 22.56
CA LEU A 35 -13.30 -25.43 23.38
C LEU A 35 -13.28 -25.13 24.89
N MET A 36 -12.61 -24.05 25.29
CA MET A 36 -12.66 -23.53 26.67
C MET A 36 -13.96 -22.76 26.99
N ARG A 37 -14.98 -22.83 26.11
CA ARG A 37 -16.28 -22.17 26.27
C ARG A 37 -16.18 -20.64 26.35
N SER A 38 -15.13 -20.07 25.75
CA SER A 38 -14.92 -18.63 25.66
C SER A 38 -15.38 -18.12 24.29
N GLU A 39 -16.69 -18.12 24.07
CA GLU A 39 -17.29 -17.79 22.78
C GLU A 39 -16.99 -16.34 22.36
N TYR A 40 -17.15 -15.38 23.28
CA TYR A 40 -16.89 -13.96 23.02
C TYR A 40 -15.43 -13.70 22.63
N LEU A 41 -14.47 -14.20 23.40
CA LEU A 41 -13.04 -14.00 23.13
C LEU A 41 -12.59 -14.77 21.89
N SER A 42 -13.11 -15.99 21.66
CA SER A 42 -12.83 -16.76 20.45
C SER A 42 -13.25 -16.00 19.20
N LEU A 43 -14.46 -15.43 19.20
CA LEU A 43 -14.97 -14.67 18.06
C LEU A 43 -14.14 -13.42 17.79
N ILE A 44 -13.84 -12.64 18.83
CA ILE A 44 -13.01 -11.42 18.67
C ILE A 44 -11.59 -11.77 18.23
N LEU A 45 -10.97 -12.82 18.79
CA LEU A 45 -9.64 -13.26 18.39
C LEU A 45 -9.62 -13.63 16.91
N ILE A 46 -10.57 -14.46 16.46
CA ILE A 46 -10.64 -14.88 15.06
C ILE A 46 -10.94 -13.68 14.17
N LEU A 47 -11.98 -12.89 14.48
CA LEU A 47 -12.41 -11.78 13.62
C LEU A 47 -11.33 -10.70 13.49
N MET A 48 -10.77 -10.24 14.61
CA MET A 48 -9.79 -9.16 14.61
C MET A 48 -8.46 -9.63 14.02
N MET A 49 -7.86 -10.71 14.57
CA MET A 49 -6.52 -11.13 14.17
C MET A 49 -6.49 -11.73 12.77
N ALA A 50 -7.50 -12.54 12.38
CA ALA A 50 -7.56 -13.03 11.01
C ALA A 50 -7.85 -11.90 10.03
N GLY A 51 -8.73 -10.96 10.41
CA GLY A 51 -9.12 -9.82 9.59
C GLY A 51 -7.95 -8.91 9.26
N GLU A 52 -7.23 -8.42 10.28
CA GLU A 52 -6.09 -7.51 10.08
C GLU A 52 -4.98 -8.17 9.26
N MET A 53 -4.68 -9.44 9.52
CA MET A 53 -3.63 -10.15 8.80
C MET A 53 -4.02 -10.51 7.38
N ALA A 54 -5.28 -10.87 7.13
CA ALA A 54 -5.77 -11.10 5.77
C ALA A 54 -5.68 -9.82 4.94
N ILE A 55 -6.11 -8.69 5.49
CA ILE A 55 -6.07 -7.38 4.81
C ILE A 55 -4.61 -7.01 4.49
N MET A 56 -3.71 -7.09 5.47
CA MET A 56 -2.28 -6.80 5.26
C MET A 56 -1.63 -7.77 4.26
N ALA A 57 -1.97 -9.06 4.31
CA ALA A 57 -1.47 -10.06 3.36
C ALA A 57 -1.94 -9.79 1.93
N ILE A 58 -3.22 -9.43 1.73
CA ILE A 58 -3.77 -9.10 0.41
C ILE A 58 -3.11 -7.84 -0.14
N PHE A 59 -2.97 -6.78 0.66
CA PHE A 59 -2.29 -5.56 0.23
C PHE A 59 -0.81 -5.80 -0.08
N MET A 60 -0.11 -6.60 0.73
CA MET A 60 1.25 -7.03 0.44
C MET A 60 1.32 -7.79 -0.90
N LEU A 61 0.39 -8.72 -1.15
CA LEU A 61 0.35 -9.49 -2.40
C LEU A 61 0.06 -8.61 -3.62
N MET A 62 -0.81 -7.60 -3.45
CA MET A 62 -1.21 -6.68 -4.52
C MET A 62 -0.11 -5.66 -4.86
N PHE A 63 0.61 -5.15 -3.85
CA PHE A 63 1.57 -4.06 -4.03
C PHE A 63 3.05 -4.49 -4.06
N MET A 64 3.40 -5.74 -3.77
CA MET A 64 4.79 -6.22 -3.78
C MET A 64 5.11 -6.99 -5.05
N MET A 65 5.93 -6.38 -5.93
CA MET A 65 6.31 -6.91 -7.25
C MET A 65 7.09 -8.25 -7.22
N ASN A 66 7.69 -8.62 -6.08
CA ASN A 66 8.33 -9.92 -5.89
C ASN A 66 8.43 -10.30 -4.40
N PRO A 67 7.43 -11.02 -3.85
CA PRO A 67 7.42 -11.40 -2.43
C PRO A 67 8.36 -12.56 -2.06
N ALA A 68 9.15 -13.08 -3.00
CA ALA A 68 9.85 -14.36 -2.88
C ALA A 68 11.38 -14.27 -2.76
N GLY A 69 11.97 -13.06 -2.67
CA GLY A 69 13.33 -12.79 -2.17
C GLY A 69 14.38 -13.87 -2.44
N LEU A 70 14.79 -14.06 -3.70
CA LEU A 70 15.79 -15.05 -4.12
C LEU A 70 17.25 -14.62 -3.83
N ASN A 71 17.58 -14.26 -2.59
CA ASN A 71 18.99 -14.15 -2.21
C ASN A 71 19.22 -14.53 -0.74
N PRO A 72 19.79 -15.71 -0.45
CA PRO A 72 20.12 -16.10 0.91
C PRO A 72 21.33 -15.30 1.39
N MET A 73 21.10 -14.13 1.96
CA MET A 73 22.12 -13.42 2.72
C MET A 73 22.22 -14.06 4.10
N ASN A 74 23.07 -15.08 4.22
CA ASN A 74 23.44 -15.63 5.51
C ASN A 74 24.27 -14.59 6.25
N MET A 75 23.63 -13.88 7.18
CA MET A 75 24.31 -13.08 8.18
C MET A 75 24.00 -13.67 9.56
N VAL A 76 24.45 -14.91 9.82
CA VAL A 76 24.19 -15.58 11.11
C VAL A 76 25.46 -15.83 11.92
N HIS A 77 25.99 -14.79 12.56
CA HIS A 77 27.05 -14.96 13.57
C HIS A 77 26.51 -15.35 14.96
N GLN A 78 25.19 -15.51 15.16
CA GLN A 78 24.59 -15.79 16.49
C GLN A 78 23.40 -16.77 16.52
N HIS A 79 23.20 -17.62 15.52
CA HIS A 79 22.10 -18.61 15.51
C HIS A 79 22.05 -19.47 16.78
N ARG A 80 23.23 -19.86 17.29
CA ARG A 80 23.34 -20.64 18.54
C ARG A 80 22.84 -19.89 19.77
N ALA A 81 23.07 -18.58 19.84
CA ALA A 81 22.60 -17.75 20.96
C ALA A 81 21.07 -17.61 20.94
N ALA A 82 20.47 -17.42 19.75
CA ALA A 82 19.02 -17.37 19.60
C ALA A 82 18.35 -18.69 19.99
N VAL A 83 18.90 -19.84 19.55
CA VAL A 83 18.38 -21.17 19.94
C VAL A 83 18.52 -21.40 21.44
N ALA A 84 19.69 -21.07 22.01
CA ALA A 84 19.91 -21.21 23.46
C ALA A 84 18.95 -20.33 24.26
N GLY A 85 18.72 -19.09 23.82
CA GLY A 85 17.75 -18.17 24.43
C GLY A 85 16.32 -18.72 24.36
N GLY A 86 15.91 -19.27 23.22
CA GLY A 86 14.59 -19.89 23.06
C GLY A 86 14.37 -21.10 23.97
N ILE A 87 15.36 -21.99 24.05
CA ILE A 87 15.30 -23.16 24.94
C ILE A 87 15.27 -22.72 26.40
N ALA A 88 16.12 -21.76 26.80
CA ALA A 88 16.16 -21.25 28.15
C ALA A 88 14.82 -20.62 28.56
N ALA A 89 14.22 -19.80 27.69
CA ALA A 89 12.90 -19.22 27.92
C ALA A 89 11.82 -20.29 28.04
N PHE A 90 11.83 -21.32 27.17
CA PHE A 90 10.88 -22.43 27.24
C PHE A 90 10.99 -23.19 28.57
N VAL A 91 12.21 -23.55 28.99
CA VAL A 91 12.43 -24.27 30.24
C VAL A 91 12.03 -23.42 31.44
N ALA A 92 12.35 -22.12 31.44
CA ALA A 92 11.96 -21.21 32.50
C ALA A 92 10.43 -21.10 32.63
N LEU A 93 9.72 -20.89 31.52
CA LEU A 93 8.25 -20.79 31.51
C LEU A 93 7.59 -22.12 31.88
N ALA A 94 8.09 -23.25 31.36
CA ALA A 94 7.61 -24.57 31.71
C ALA A 94 7.80 -24.87 33.20
N GLY A 95 8.96 -24.48 33.76
CA GLY A 95 9.26 -24.61 35.18
C GLY A 95 8.30 -23.80 36.05
N ILE A 96 8.00 -22.56 35.67
CA ILE A 96 7.00 -21.73 36.37
C ILE A 96 5.63 -22.42 36.32
N GLY A 97 5.21 -22.92 35.16
CA GLY A 97 3.92 -23.61 35.02
C GLY A 97 3.81 -24.89 35.86
N LEU A 98 4.90 -25.62 36.05
CA LEU A 98 4.94 -26.85 36.86
C LEU A 98 4.93 -26.58 38.36
N VAL A 99 5.58 -25.49 38.80
CA VAL A 99 5.71 -25.15 40.22
C VAL A 99 4.54 -24.28 40.71
N ALA A 100 3.91 -23.52 39.81
CA ALA A 100 2.79 -22.66 40.14
C ALA A 100 1.59 -23.49 40.63
N ARG A 101 1.03 -23.08 41.77
CA ARG A 101 -0.24 -23.61 42.25
C ARG A 101 -1.38 -22.75 41.74
N PHE A 102 -2.15 -23.30 40.81
CA PHE A 102 -3.32 -22.63 40.26
C PHE A 102 -4.52 -22.83 41.20
N PRO A 103 -5.23 -21.76 41.57
CA PRO A 103 -6.45 -21.87 42.36
C PRO A 103 -7.61 -22.40 41.49
N ASP A 104 -8.17 -23.54 41.86
CA ASP A 104 -9.38 -24.09 41.23
C ASP A 104 -10.63 -23.40 41.78
N ARG A 105 -11.03 -22.30 41.13
CA ARG A 105 -12.30 -21.63 41.40
C ARG A 105 -13.21 -21.77 40.18
N PRO A 106 -14.23 -22.64 40.22
CA PRO A 106 -15.15 -22.79 39.10
C PRO A 106 -15.90 -21.48 38.87
N ALA A 107 -15.87 -21.00 37.62
CA ALA A 107 -16.58 -19.79 37.23
C ALA A 107 -18.10 -20.00 37.30
N ARG A 108 -18.81 -19.04 37.87
CA ARG A 108 -20.28 -19.06 37.91
C ARG A 108 -20.82 -18.72 36.51
N PRO A 109 -21.81 -19.46 35.98
CA PRO A 109 -22.44 -19.10 34.71
C PRO A 109 -23.06 -17.71 34.84
N GLN A 110 -22.53 -16.75 34.09
CA GLN A 110 -23.06 -15.40 33.98
C GLN A 110 -23.13 -15.02 32.49
N PRO A 111 -24.07 -14.14 32.10
CA PRO A 111 -24.08 -13.59 30.74
C PRO A 111 -22.79 -12.79 30.51
N VAL A 112 -21.80 -13.41 29.86
CA VAL A 112 -20.43 -12.89 29.72
C VAL A 112 -20.41 -11.51 29.06
N THR A 113 -21.21 -11.31 28.01
CA THR A 113 -21.28 -10.03 27.30
C THR A 113 -21.81 -8.89 28.18
N GLU A 114 -22.84 -9.16 28.98
CA GLU A 114 -23.41 -8.15 29.89
C GLU A 114 -22.44 -7.83 31.02
N ALA A 115 -21.82 -8.86 31.62
CA ALA A 115 -20.85 -8.70 32.68
C ALA A 115 -19.61 -7.90 32.20
N LEU A 116 -19.10 -8.20 31.01
CA LEU A 116 -18.00 -7.45 30.39
C LEU A 116 -18.40 -6.00 30.12
N GLY A 117 -19.61 -5.75 29.60
CA GLY A 117 -20.10 -4.39 29.38
C GLY A 117 -20.17 -3.58 30.67
N LYS A 118 -20.67 -4.17 31.77
CA LYS A 118 -20.73 -3.52 33.08
C LYS A 118 -19.34 -3.25 33.65
N GLU A 119 -18.40 -4.18 33.51
CA GLU A 119 -17.02 -4.02 33.95
C GLU A 119 -16.30 -2.90 33.17
N LEU A 120 -16.47 -2.87 31.84
CA LEU A 120 -15.87 -1.87 30.96
C LEU A 120 -16.41 -0.46 31.19
N LEU A 121 -17.72 -0.33 31.45
CA LEU A 121 -18.37 0.95 31.68
C LEU A 121 -18.35 1.40 33.15
N GLY A 122 -18.09 0.48 34.08
CA GLY A 122 -17.93 0.73 35.50
C GLY A 122 -16.46 0.91 35.86
N ASP A 123 -15.89 -0.11 36.49
CA ASP A 123 -14.56 -0.06 37.10
C ASP A 123 -13.42 0.18 36.09
N SER A 124 -13.58 -0.26 34.84
CA SER A 124 -12.57 -0.12 33.78
C SER A 124 -12.83 1.05 32.80
N MET A 125 -13.66 2.02 33.19
CA MET A 125 -14.04 3.17 32.33
C MET A 125 -12.82 3.92 31.77
N LEU A 126 -11.78 4.14 32.59
CA LEU A 126 -10.56 4.81 32.15
C LEU A 126 -9.79 4.02 31.08
N VAL A 127 -9.76 2.70 31.21
CA VAL A 127 -9.12 1.81 30.22
C VAL A 127 -9.89 1.90 28.90
N PHE A 128 -11.22 1.86 28.95
CA PHE A 128 -12.09 2.00 27.78
C PHE A 128 -11.88 3.34 27.06
N GLU A 129 -11.87 4.46 27.80
CA GLU A 129 -11.62 5.79 27.24
C GLU A 129 -10.22 5.90 26.62
N SER A 130 -9.19 5.35 27.30
CA SER A 130 -7.82 5.35 26.77
C SER A 130 -7.68 4.50 25.49
N ALA A 131 -8.42 3.39 25.40
CA ALA A 131 -8.47 2.58 24.18
C ALA A 131 -9.16 3.33 23.04
N GLY A 132 -10.29 4.01 23.32
CA GLY A 132 -10.98 4.84 22.33
C GLY A 132 -10.13 5.98 21.79
N THR A 133 -9.44 6.70 22.67
CA THR A 133 -8.50 7.77 22.28
C THR A 133 -7.28 7.24 21.53
N ALA A 134 -6.76 6.06 21.91
CA ALA A 134 -5.68 5.40 21.16
C ALA A 134 -6.12 4.98 19.75
N LEU A 135 -7.34 4.45 19.58
CA LEU A 135 -7.90 4.12 18.27
C LEU A 135 -8.08 5.37 17.41
N LEU A 136 -8.61 6.45 17.98
CA LEU A 136 -8.75 7.74 17.30
C LEU A 136 -7.38 8.27 16.85
N ALA A 137 -6.40 8.30 17.76
CA ALA A 137 -5.05 8.76 17.47
C ALA A 137 -4.39 7.92 16.37
N THR A 138 -4.57 6.60 16.41
CA THR A 138 -4.06 5.68 15.39
C THR A 138 -4.69 5.94 14.02
N MET A 139 -6.00 6.20 13.97
CA MET A 139 -6.69 6.56 12.72
C MET A 139 -6.13 7.86 12.12
N VAL A 140 -5.98 8.90 12.94
CA VAL A 140 -5.41 10.19 12.50
C VAL A 140 -3.96 9.99 12.03
N ALA A 141 -3.14 9.24 12.77
CA ALA A 141 -1.76 8.96 12.40
C ALA A 141 -1.66 8.18 11.07
N ALA A 142 -2.51 7.16 10.88
CA ALA A 142 -2.56 6.39 9.64
C ALA A 142 -2.96 7.25 8.44
N ILE A 143 -3.97 8.12 8.58
CA ILE A 143 -4.40 9.06 7.53
C ILE A 143 -3.31 10.10 7.25
N ALA A 144 -2.68 10.67 8.27
CA ALA A 144 -1.59 11.61 8.11
C ALA A 144 -0.40 10.99 7.36
N LEU A 145 -0.05 9.74 7.67
CA LEU A 145 1.01 9.01 6.98
C LEU A 145 0.62 8.68 5.53
N ALA A 146 -0.60 8.20 5.31
CA ALA A 146 -1.11 7.86 3.98
C ALA A 146 -1.32 9.10 3.08
N SER A 147 -1.67 10.25 3.65
CA SER A 147 -1.86 11.51 2.91
C SER A 147 -0.56 12.27 2.67
N SER A 148 0.56 11.85 3.26
CA SER A 148 1.85 12.52 3.09
C SER A 148 2.37 12.37 1.65
N ARG A 149 2.07 13.39 0.84
CA ARG A 149 2.60 13.77 -0.49
C ARG A 149 2.80 12.62 -1.48
N GLY A 150 1.77 12.38 -2.28
CA GLY A 150 1.97 11.90 -3.64
C GLY A 150 2.83 12.88 -4.44
N ARG A 151 3.53 12.38 -5.46
CA ARG A 151 4.40 13.07 -6.42
C ARG A 151 3.83 14.34 -7.09
N TYR A 152 2.56 14.63 -6.85
CA TYR A 152 1.90 15.85 -7.30
C TYR A 152 2.22 16.93 -6.29
N GLY A 153 2.93 17.95 -6.75
CA GLY A 153 3.17 19.16 -5.97
C GLY A 153 1.89 19.69 -5.35
N SER A 154 2.06 20.57 -4.40
CA SER A 154 0.97 21.36 -3.84
C SER A 154 -0.09 21.76 -4.86
N ALA A 155 -1.36 21.59 -4.52
CA ALA A 155 -2.49 21.95 -5.38
C ALA A 155 -2.46 23.41 -5.88
N TYR A 156 -1.70 24.28 -5.20
CA TYR A 156 -1.45 25.67 -5.60
C TYR A 156 -0.51 25.82 -6.81
N GLU A 157 0.36 24.86 -7.10
CA GLU A 157 1.39 24.98 -8.15
C GLU A 157 0.86 24.70 -9.57
N GLY A 158 -0.33 24.08 -9.69
CA GLY A 158 -1.05 23.92 -10.95
C GLY A 158 -2.27 24.83 -11.11
N SER A 159 -2.51 25.73 -10.13
CA SER A 159 -3.71 26.59 -10.09
C SER A 159 -3.45 28.02 -10.58
N ASP A 160 -2.26 28.32 -11.11
CA ASP A 160 -1.99 29.62 -11.74
C ASP A 160 -2.81 29.75 -13.04
N ALA A 161 -3.77 30.68 -13.03
CA ALA A 161 -4.55 30.99 -14.21
C ALA A 161 -3.62 31.54 -15.32
N PRO A 162 -3.77 31.09 -16.57
CA PRO A 162 -3.05 31.69 -17.69
C PRO A 162 -3.22 33.21 -17.70
N PRO A 163 -2.16 33.99 -17.99
CA PRO A 163 -2.28 35.43 -18.12
C PRO A 163 -3.39 35.77 -19.12
N LEU A 164 -4.42 36.48 -18.65
CA LEU A 164 -5.48 36.98 -19.51
C LEU A 164 -4.89 38.09 -20.38
N ASP A 165 -4.55 37.76 -21.63
CA ASP A 165 -4.21 38.77 -22.63
C ASP A 165 -5.49 39.54 -23.01
N PRO A 166 -5.56 40.85 -22.74
CA PRO A 166 -6.74 41.66 -23.05
C PRO A 166 -7.08 41.70 -24.55
N ASP A 167 -6.18 41.28 -25.45
CA ASP A 167 -6.37 41.36 -26.91
C ASP A 167 -7.10 40.15 -27.52
N THR A 168 -7.32 39.08 -26.75
CA THR A 168 -7.98 37.85 -27.27
C THR A 168 -9.51 37.95 -27.31
N ARG A 169 -10.10 38.99 -26.69
CA ARG A 169 -11.55 39.24 -26.77
C ARG A 169 -12.02 39.75 -28.13
N THR A 170 -11.08 40.10 -29.01
CA THR A 170 -11.35 40.66 -30.34
C THR A 170 -11.23 39.61 -31.47
N ALA A 171 -10.64 38.45 -31.20
CA ALA A 171 -10.39 37.42 -32.23
C ALA A 171 -11.51 36.38 -32.39
N ASP A 172 -12.34 36.17 -31.37
CA ASP A 172 -13.44 35.17 -31.36
C ASP A 172 -14.84 35.80 -31.53
N ALA A 173 -14.93 37.08 -31.89
CA ALA A 173 -16.21 37.66 -32.31
C ALA A 173 -16.54 37.17 -33.75
N PRO A 174 -17.69 36.54 -34.01
CA PRO A 174 -18.10 36.23 -35.37
C PRO A 174 -18.18 37.52 -36.17
N ALA A 175 -17.41 37.63 -37.26
CA ALA A 175 -17.40 38.81 -38.11
C ALA A 175 -18.82 39.11 -38.64
N GLU A 176 -19.33 40.31 -38.37
CA GLU A 176 -20.54 40.82 -39.02
C GLU A 176 -20.25 41.01 -40.52
N PRO A 177 -21.16 40.62 -41.44
CA PRO A 177 -20.90 40.74 -42.86
C PRO A 177 -21.01 42.20 -43.31
N GLU A 178 -19.90 42.76 -43.83
CA GLU A 178 -19.87 44.10 -44.43
C GLU A 178 -20.55 44.14 -45.82
N PRO A 179 -21.07 45.30 -46.26
CA PRO A 179 -21.82 45.45 -47.50
C PRO A 179 -20.87 45.69 -48.69
N ASP A 180 -20.97 44.81 -49.70
CA ASP A 180 -20.16 44.85 -50.92
C ASP A 180 -20.55 46.04 -51.84
N GLU A 181 -19.59 46.95 -52.06
CA GLU A 181 -19.62 47.90 -53.15
C GLU A 181 -18.35 47.74 -54.00
N HIS A 182 -18.48 47.18 -55.20
CA HIS A 182 -17.82 47.73 -56.40
C HIS A 182 -18.50 47.22 -57.69
N GLU A 183 -19.12 48.19 -58.36
CA GLU A 183 -19.10 48.45 -59.80
C GLU A 183 -19.61 47.38 -60.77
N GLY A 184 -20.73 47.73 -61.42
CA GLY A 184 -21.14 47.11 -62.66
C GLY A 184 -20.15 47.40 -63.79
N HIS A 185 -19.98 46.43 -64.68
CA HIS A 185 -20.40 46.58 -66.07
C HIS A 185 -20.30 45.25 -66.82
N ALA A 186 -21.39 44.97 -67.56
CA ALA A 186 -21.48 44.20 -68.79
C ALA A 186 -22.21 42.85 -68.70
N GLY A 187 -23.50 42.90 -69.04
CA GLY A 187 -24.00 42.22 -70.24
C GLY A 187 -23.89 40.70 -70.32
N MET A 188 -25.04 40.08 -70.03
CA MET A 188 -25.72 39.13 -70.93
C MET A 188 -25.21 37.67 -70.97
N GLU A 189 -26.08 36.81 -70.43
CA GLU A 189 -26.42 35.45 -70.91
C GLU A 189 -25.44 34.29 -70.68
N GLY A 190 -25.96 33.26 -70.00
CA GLY A 190 -25.81 31.89 -70.52
C GLY A 190 -25.13 30.86 -69.63
N MET A 191 -25.95 30.19 -68.81
CA MET A 191 -26.09 28.72 -68.83
C MET A 191 -24.88 27.85 -68.45
N ALA A 192 -24.98 27.30 -67.23
CA ALA A 192 -24.85 25.89 -66.86
C ALA A 192 -23.61 25.06 -67.26
N GLY A 193 -23.06 24.38 -66.26
CA GLY A 193 -22.79 22.94 -66.39
C GLY A 193 -21.40 22.49 -65.94
N MET A 194 -21.41 21.71 -64.85
CA MET A 194 -20.73 20.41 -64.71
C MET A 194 -19.19 20.31 -64.81
N ASP A 195 -18.59 19.98 -63.65
CA ASP A 195 -18.18 18.62 -63.28
C ASP A 195 -16.69 18.19 -63.22
N HIS A 196 -16.43 17.47 -62.12
CA HIS A 196 -15.45 16.45 -61.72
C HIS A 196 -13.93 16.48 -62.00
N GLY A 197 -13.20 16.12 -60.93
CA GLY A 197 -11.91 15.40 -60.91
C GLY A 197 -10.91 16.05 -59.95
N GLY A 198 -10.37 15.45 -58.87
CA GLY A 198 -10.17 14.06 -58.48
C GLY A 198 -8.67 13.76 -58.30
N ASP A 199 -8.30 13.11 -57.18
CA ASP A 199 -6.99 12.49 -56.83
C ASP A 199 -5.78 13.40 -56.50
N GLY A 200 -4.86 13.08 -55.58
CA GLY A 200 -4.63 11.87 -54.76
C GLY A 200 -3.14 11.75 -54.33
N GLY A 201 -2.88 11.10 -53.17
CA GLY A 201 -1.57 10.53 -52.73
C GLY A 201 -0.68 11.44 -51.87
N GLY A 202 0.03 11.03 -50.82
CA GLY A 202 0.35 9.75 -50.13
C GLY A 202 1.53 10.08 -49.18
N ASP A 203 1.43 9.86 -47.86
CA ASP A 203 1.86 8.70 -47.03
C ASP A 203 3.37 8.57 -46.71
N GLY A 204 3.65 8.18 -45.45
CA GLY A 204 4.93 7.69 -44.88
C GLY A 204 5.81 8.74 -44.19
N GLY A 205 6.26 8.64 -42.93
CA GLY A 205 6.36 7.53 -41.98
C GLY A 205 7.81 7.40 -41.44
N GLU A 206 7.97 7.41 -40.10
CA GLU A 206 9.12 6.88 -39.30
C GLU A 206 10.45 7.69 -39.34
N GLY A 207 11.28 7.80 -38.30
CA GLY A 207 11.43 7.11 -37.02
C GLY A 207 12.89 6.71 -36.76
N MET A 208 13.54 7.38 -35.78
CA MET A 208 14.55 6.85 -34.83
C MET A 208 15.95 6.32 -35.28
N ALA A 209 17.03 6.90 -34.71
CA ALA A 209 18.31 6.29 -34.25
C ALA A 209 19.32 7.45 -34.01
N GLY A 210 20.10 7.63 -32.95
CA GLY A 210 20.79 6.70 -32.04
C GLY A 210 22.31 6.86 -32.25
N MET A 211 23.08 7.47 -31.32
CA MET A 211 24.57 7.49 -31.21
C MET A 211 24.99 8.55 -30.17
N ASP A 212 26.03 8.45 -29.35
CA ASP A 212 26.93 7.37 -28.94
C ASP A 212 27.57 7.76 -27.59
N HIS A 213 28.21 6.80 -26.91
CA HIS A 213 28.96 7.00 -25.67
C HIS A 213 30.20 6.08 -25.75
N SER A 214 31.37 6.64 -26.07
CA SER A 214 32.72 6.04 -25.88
C SER A 214 33.76 7.01 -26.48
N GLY A 215 34.93 7.33 -25.93
CA GLY A 215 35.72 6.84 -24.80
C GLY A 215 37.05 7.64 -24.77
N MET A 216 38.06 7.11 -24.08
CA MET A 216 39.46 7.62 -23.91
C MET A 216 39.64 8.57 -22.71
N ASP A 217 40.61 8.40 -21.79
CA ASP A 217 41.89 7.70 -21.88
C ASP A 217 42.38 7.17 -20.51
N HIS A 218 42.88 5.93 -20.52
CA HIS A 218 43.82 5.41 -19.54
C HIS A 218 45.24 5.72 -20.03
N ARG A 219 46.04 6.50 -19.27
CA ARG A 219 47.51 6.40 -19.23
C ARG A 219 48.14 7.32 -18.17
N GLY A 220 48.71 6.69 -17.14
CA GLY A 220 50.11 6.95 -16.78
C GLY A 220 50.42 7.83 -15.57
N MET A 221 51.39 7.32 -14.80
CA MET A 221 52.37 8.01 -13.93
C MET A 221 51.91 8.23 -12.47
N ASP A 222 52.29 7.37 -11.53
CA ASP A 222 53.63 7.28 -10.90
C ASP A 222 53.95 8.53 -10.06
N HIS A 223 53.83 8.40 -8.74
CA HIS A 223 54.79 8.95 -7.77
C HIS A 223 54.45 8.45 -6.36
N GLY A 224 55.03 7.32 -6.00
CA GLY A 224 55.25 6.92 -4.60
C GLY A 224 56.72 7.11 -4.26
N ARG A 225 57.07 8.22 -3.59
CA ARG A 225 58.32 8.41 -2.82
C ARG A 225 58.29 9.76 -2.09
N GLY A 226 58.53 9.74 -0.79
CA GLY A 226 58.89 10.96 -0.03
C GLY A 226 58.52 10.90 1.44
N SER A 227 59.47 10.39 2.25
CA SER A 227 59.77 10.73 3.66
C SER A 227 58.65 10.92 4.67
#